data_AF-A0A352DCD7-F1
#
_entry.id   AF-A0A352DCD7-F1
#
_cell.length_a   1.000
_cell.length_b   1.000
_cell.length_c   1.000
_cell.angle_alpha   90.00
_cell.angle_beta   90.00
_cell.angle_gamma   90.00
#
_symmetry.space_group_name_H-M   'P 1'
#
loop_
_entity.id
_entity.type
_entity.pdbx_description
1 polymer ?
#
loop_
_entity_poly.entity_id
_entity_poly.type
_entity_poly.pdbx_seq_one_letter_code
_entity_poly.pdbx_strand_id
1 'polypeptide(L)'
;MGNISENPGRGGFRAAAVCAGVFLIPAMLSAAATNPGQSGDLKNVVIEGVPRIQMRGDKLPSAADMDPRQCVEDFLSAYMSENNPLDKLAITLPLYLPSSLASDVVLSPWRGRLVEGPVLSLSIKSPPKVKVAQWRLVIADDRGKVFRTLKGRNSIPDTIIWDGLSDSGSDLKVGHPYAYSLSVLDAMDVPTYLFGKSVTVNGFVRRRRGRLALYMSTENLFTKGPAFSPQGQMFIRESQDLLRKVTGWKITANVYGDDQDLAQREADIIKDFLEEGLHLPKGTIAAKGQLADKSFYHRTEILAVKS
;
A
#
# COMPACT_ATOMS: atom_id res chain seq x y z
N MET A 1 -67.01 -22.72 10.81
CA MET A 1 -67.18 -23.29 12.17
C MET A 1 -65.88 -22.96 12.91
N GLY A 2 -65.73 -21.81 13.56
CA GLY A 2 -66.35 -21.40 14.85
C GLY A 2 -65.46 -21.94 15.98
N ASN A 3 -64.96 -21.24 17.01
CA ASN A 3 -65.11 -19.92 17.65
C ASN A 3 -63.73 -19.62 18.34
N ILE A 4 -63.20 -18.40 18.50
CA ILE A 4 -63.51 -17.28 19.44
C ILE A 4 -63.72 -17.68 20.92
N SER A 5 -62.85 -17.18 21.79
CA SER A 5 -63.10 -16.64 23.16
C SER A 5 -61.74 -16.17 23.74
N GLU A 6 -61.42 -14.87 23.81
CA GLU A 6 -61.77 -13.85 24.85
C GLU A 6 -61.01 -13.96 26.20
N ASN A 7 -59.93 -13.17 26.33
CA ASN A 7 -59.71 -12.02 27.25
C ASN A 7 -59.92 -12.17 28.81
N PRO A 8 -59.80 -11.10 29.63
CA PRO A 8 -58.65 -10.36 30.17
C PRO A 8 -58.51 -10.46 31.72
N GLY A 9 -57.46 -9.85 32.30
CA GLY A 9 -57.38 -9.66 33.76
C GLY A 9 -56.41 -8.57 34.21
N ARG A 10 -56.96 -7.37 34.48
CA ARG A 10 -56.33 -6.17 35.04
C ARG A 10 -56.61 -6.09 36.55
N GLY A 11 -55.70 -5.48 37.32
CA GLY A 11 -55.93 -4.90 38.66
C GLY A 11 -54.56 -4.62 39.31
N GLY A 12 -54.14 -3.39 39.64
CA GLY A 12 -54.85 -2.28 40.28
C GLY A 12 -55.04 -2.63 41.77
N PHE A 13 -54.61 -1.88 42.79
CA PHE A 13 -54.61 -0.42 42.92
C PHE A 13 -54.10 0.01 44.34
N ARG A 14 -53.69 1.30 44.44
CA ARG A 14 -53.69 2.25 45.58
C ARG A 14 -52.58 2.14 46.65
N ALA A 15 -51.81 3.19 47.00
CA ALA A 15 -51.94 4.66 47.12
C ALA A 15 -52.17 5.15 48.57
N ALA A 16 -51.27 6.03 49.04
CA ALA A 16 -51.49 7.29 49.80
C ALA A 16 -50.10 7.85 50.20
N ALA A 17 -49.67 9.01 49.68
CA ALA A 17 -49.82 10.36 50.24
C ALA A 17 -48.57 10.77 51.07
N VAL A 18 -48.00 11.97 51.08
CA VAL A 18 -48.20 13.32 50.50
C VAL A 18 -46.90 14.09 50.77
N CYS A 19 -46.46 15.00 49.87
CA CYS A 19 -46.01 16.37 50.20
C CYS A 19 -45.44 17.11 48.98
N ALA A 20 -45.75 18.41 48.94
CA ALA A 20 -45.73 19.31 47.79
C ALA A 20 -44.39 20.03 47.55
N GLY A 21 -44.20 20.53 46.32
CA GLY A 21 -43.10 21.42 45.95
C GLY A 21 -43.17 21.85 44.48
N VAL A 22 -43.87 22.95 44.22
CA VAL A 22 -44.02 23.64 42.92
C VAL A 22 -42.73 24.35 42.54
N PHE A 23 -42.25 24.25 41.30
CA PHE A 23 -41.45 25.33 40.67
C PHE A 23 -41.59 25.36 39.15
N LEU A 24 -41.94 26.56 38.65
CA LEU A 24 -42.12 26.95 37.25
C LEU A 24 -40.78 27.09 36.49
N ILE A 25 -40.84 26.86 35.18
CA ILE A 25 -39.81 27.18 34.19
C ILE A 25 -40.08 28.59 33.63
N PRO A 26 -39.09 29.50 33.58
CA PRO A 26 -39.16 30.69 32.74
C PRO A 26 -38.11 30.69 31.61
N ALA A 27 -38.57 31.13 30.44
CA ALA A 27 -37.77 31.52 29.28
C ALA A 27 -36.92 32.77 29.59
N MET A 28 -35.70 32.82 29.06
CA MET A 28 -34.81 33.98 29.18
C MET A 28 -34.59 34.62 27.81
N LEU A 29 -35.00 35.89 27.72
CA LEU A 29 -34.72 36.84 26.66
C LEU A 29 -33.41 37.59 26.98
N SER A 30 -32.71 38.00 25.92
CA SER A 30 -31.42 38.70 25.95
C SER A 30 -31.52 40.16 26.43
N ALA A 31 -30.56 40.63 27.23
CA ALA A 31 -30.20 42.06 27.33
C ALA A 31 -28.79 42.24 27.90
N ALA A 32 -27.98 43.06 27.23
CA ALA A 32 -26.62 43.42 27.58
C ALA A 32 -26.56 44.46 28.72
N ALA A 33 -25.50 44.41 29.55
CA ALA A 33 -25.09 45.54 30.38
C ALA A 33 -23.57 45.53 30.64
N THR A 34 -22.99 46.71 30.45
CA THR A 34 -21.61 47.17 30.69
C THR A 34 -21.22 47.20 32.17
N ASN A 35 -19.92 47.10 32.48
CA ASN A 35 -19.32 47.59 33.73
C ASN A 35 -17.98 48.29 33.48
N PRO A 36 -17.74 49.49 34.05
CA PRO A 36 -16.42 50.13 34.15
C PRO A 36 -15.81 50.02 35.56
N GLY A 37 -14.48 50.13 35.65
CA GLY A 37 -13.82 50.81 36.78
C GLY A 37 -12.84 50.02 37.68
N GLN A 38 -11.54 50.35 37.49
CA GLN A 38 -10.43 50.41 38.48
C GLN A 38 -9.91 49.10 39.10
N SER A 39 -8.64 48.93 39.50
CA SER A 39 -7.32 49.58 39.34
C SER A 39 -6.38 48.75 40.24
N GLY A 40 -5.15 48.44 39.84
CA GLY A 40 -4.23 47.67 40.69
C GLY A 40 -2.97 47.09 40.02
N ASP A 41 -2.06 47.99 39.62
CA ASP A 41 -0.60 47.92 39.37
C ASP A 41 0.22 46.61 39.14
N LEU A 42 0.86 46.60 37.95
CA LEU A 42 2.28 46.40 37.57
C LEU A 42 3.05 45.08 37.85
N LYS A 43 3.41 44.35 36.76
CA LYS A 43 4.71 44.49 36.02
C LYS A 43 4.81 43.40 34.93
N ASN A 44 4.61 43.75 33.67
CA ASN A 44 5.11 42.95 32.54
C ASN A 44 6.22 43.74 31.84
N VAL A 45 7.46 43.28 32.03
CA VAL A 45 8.60 43.69 31.22
C VAL A 45 8.41 43.06 29.84
N VAL A 46 8.00 43.86 28.86
CA VAL A 46 8.03 43.47 27.45
C VAL A 46 9.35 43.96 26.88
N ILE A 47 10.24 43.03 26.52
CA ILE A 47 11.40 43.34 25.71
C ILE A 47 10.90 43.43 24.27
N GLU A 48 10.58 44.63 23.81
CA GLU A 48 10.37 44.90 22.39
C GLU A 48 11.73 45.01 21.71
N GLY A 49 12.14 43.93 21.04
CA GLY A 49 13.23 43.98 20.09
C GLY A 49 12.83 44.89 18.93
N VAL A 50 13.34 46.12 18.91
CA VAL A 50 13.16 47.03 17.77
C VAL A 50 13.97 46.49 16.59
N PRO A 51 13.37 46.12 15.45
CA PRO A 51 14.13 45.79 14.26
C PRO A 51 14.77 47.07 13.71
N ARG A 52 16.02 47.32 14.07
CA ARG A 52 16.91 48.20 13.30
C ARG A 52 17.28 47.46 12.04
N ILE A 53 16.57 47.72 10.94
CA ILE A 53 17.06 47.81 9.56
C ILE A 53 15.80 48.04 8.70
N GLN A 54 15.57 49.29 8.28
CA GLN A 54 14.75 49.58 7.11
C GLN A 54 15.68 49.54 5.91
N MET A 55 15.66 48.45 5.14
CA MET A 55 16.28 48.47 3.81
C MET A 55 15.31 49.16 2.84
N ARG A 56 15.62 50.41 2.48
CA ARG A 56 15.11 50.99 1.24
C ARG A 56 15.88 50.34 0.09
N GLY A 57 15.25 49.42 -0.61
CA GLY A 57 15.71 48.97 -1.92
C GLY A 57 15.12 49.88 -2.97
N ASP A 58 15.93 50.74 -3.57
CA ASP A 58 15.58 51.40 -4.82
C ASP A 58 15.36 50.33 -5.89
N LYS A 59 14.12 50.21 -6.36
CA LYS A 59 13.77 49.29 -7.44
C LYS A 59 14.35 49.84 -8.74
N LEU A 60 15.50 49.31 -9.16
CA LEU A 60 16.04 49.54 -10.51
C LEU A 60 15.01 49.08 -11.55
N PRO A 61 14.69 49.89 -12.58
CA PRO A 61 13.83 49.44 -13.66
C PRO A 61 14.66 48.55 -14.59
N SER A 62 14.45 47.24 -14.50
CA SER A 62 14.89 46.32 -15.53
C SER A 62 13.74 45.38 -15.86
N ALA A 63 12.97 45.75 -16.88
CA ALA A 63 12.28 44.77 -17.69
C ALA A 63 13.34 44.21 -18.66
N ALA A 64 14.16 43.28 -18.19
CA ALA A 64 14.85 42.39 -19.10
C ALA A 64 13.79 41.37 -19.55
N ASP A 65 13.26 41.61 -20.74
CA ASP A 65 12.40 40.68 -21.46
C ASP A 65 13.28 39.49 -21.90
N MET A 66 13.65 38.64 -20.94
CA MET A 66 14.30 37.37 -21.22
C MET A 66 13.19 36.39 -21.58
N ASP A 67 12.95 36.19 -22.87
CA ASP A 67 12.17 35.03 -23.30
C ASP A 67 12.99 33.77 -22.94
N PRO A 68 12.55 32.96 -21.95
CA PRO A 68 13.28 31.78 -21.54
C PRO A 68 13.33 30.72 -22.65
N ARG A 69 12.51 30.84 -23.70
CA ARG A 69 12.53 29.92 -24.84
C ARG A 69 13.89 29.83 -25.50
N GLN A 70 14.56 30.96 -25.74
CA GLN A 70 15.84 30.97 -26.44
C GLN A 70 16.89 30.15 -25.66
N CYS A 71 16.98 30.36 -24.35
CA CYS A 71 17.90 29.63 -23.47
C CYS A 71 17.56 28.13 -23.39
N VAL A 72 16.28 27.78 -23.38
CA VAL A 72 15.82 26.39 -23.37
C VAL A 72 16.08 25.70 -24.72
N GLU A 73 15.87 26.39 -25.84
CA GLU A 73 16.15 25.87 -27.19
C GLU A 73 17.65 25.70 -27.43
N ASP A 74 18.46 26.65 -26.97
CA ASP A 74 19.92 26.56 -27.03
C ASP A 74 20.44 25.39 -26.17
N PHE A 75 19.87 25.19 -24.97
CA PHE A 75 20.19 24.02 -24.14
C PHE A 75 19.76 22.71 -24.80
N LEU A 76 18.55 22.63 -25.35
CA LEU A 76 18.03 21.43 -25.99
C LEU A 76 18.81 21.06 -27.26
N SER A 77 19.21 22.05 -28.07
CA SER A 77 20.02 21.84 -29.26
C SER A 77 21.45 21.39 -28.92
N ALA A 78 22.08 21.99 -27.90
CA ALA A 78 23.37 21.54 -27.38
C ALA A 78 23.28 20.10 -26.84
N TYR A 79 22.24 19.79 -26.05
CA TYR A 79 22.02 18.45 -25.50
C TYR A 79 21.76 17.40 -26.58
N MET A 80 20.95 17.73 -27.61
CA MET A 80 20.65 16.82 -28.72
C MET A 80 21.85 16.61 -29.65
N SER A 81 22.73 17.60 -29.81
CA SER A 81 23.95 17.43 -30.61
C SER A 81 25.00 16.59 -29.88
N GLU A 82 25.22 16.80 -28.57
CA GLU A 82 26.15 15.98 -27.77
C GLU A 82 25.64 14.54 -27.54
N ASN A 83 24.32 14.34 -27.54
CA ASN A 83 23.69 13.05 -27.29
C ASN A 83 22.94 12.49 -28.49
N ASN A 84 23.29 12.90 -29.72
CA ASN A 84 22.69 12.37 -30.92
C ASN A 84 22.90 10.84 -30.97
N PRO A 85 21.83 10.03 -30.80
CA PRO A 85 21.98 8.58 -30.70
C PRO A 85 22.45 7.97 -32.01
N LEU A 86 22.17 8.62 -33.14
CA LEU A 86 22.44 8.08 -34.47
C LEU A 86 23.95 7.93 -34.73
N ASP A 87 24.79 8.84 -34.23
CA ASP A 87 26.25 8.73 -34.37
C ASP A 87 26.89 7.85 -33.29
N LYS A 88 26.27 7.72 -32.11
CA LYS A 88 26.76 6.84 -31.02
C LYS A 88 26.28 5.39 -31.11
N LEU A 89 25.35 5.06 -32.01
CA LEU A 89 24.81 3.71 -32.22
C LEU A 89 25.45 2.94 -33.37
N ALA A 90 26.44 3.49 -34.07
CA ALA A 90 27.24 2.72 -35.03
C ALA A 90 28.28 1.85 -34.33
N ILE A 91 27.86 1.05 -33.34
CA ILE A 91 28.67 -0.07 -32.87
C ILE A 91 28.51 -1.16 -33.92
N THR A 92 29.56 -1.38 -34.72
CA THR A 92 29.68 -2.57 -35.57
C THR A 92 29.91 -3.77 -34.65
N LEU A 93 28.85 -4.23 -33.98
CA LEU A 93 28.88 -5.49 -33.25
C LEU A 93 28.92 -6.60 -34.29
N PRO A 94 29.92 -7.50 -34.27
CA PRO A 94 29.81 -8.73 -35.04
C PRO A 94 28.53 -9.43 -34.58
N LEU A 95 27.57 -9.56 -35.48
CA LEU A 95 26.28 -10.19 -35.24
C LEU A 95 26.49 -11.66 -34.86
N TYR A 96 26.68 -11.93 -33.58
CA TYR A 96 26.53 -13.26 -32.97
C TYR A 96 25.14 -13.43 -32.33
N LEU A 97 24.20 -12.54 -32.62
CA LEU A 97 22.81 -12.66 -32.21
C LEU A 97 22.02 -13.44 -33.28
N PRO A 98 21.15 -14.37 -32.87
CA PRO A 98 20.23 -15.01 -33.81
C PRO A 98 19.39 -13.93 -34.53
N SER A 99 19.19 -14.11 -35.84
CA SER A 99 18.47 -13.19 -36.74
C SER A 99 16.97 -13.07 -36.47
N SER A 100 16.48 -13.69 -35.39
CA SER A 100 15.10 -13.59 -34.92
C SER A 100 15.11 -13.53 -33.40
N LEU A 101 14.63 -12.40 -32.87
CA LEU A 101 14.11 -12.31 -31.51
C LEU A 101 12.67 -12.82 -31.56
N ALA A 102 12.29 -13.70 -30.63
CA ALA A 102 10.93 -14.25 -30.58
C ALA A 102 9.85 -13.18 -30.26
N SER A 103 10.24 -11.96 -29.89
CA SER A 103 9.33 -10.83 -29.72
C SER A 103 10.08 -9.51 -29.95
N ASP A 104 9.43 -8.59 -30.69
CA ASP A 104 9.80 -7.20 -30.95
C ASP A 104 9.46 -6.24 -29.79
N VAL A 105 8.77 -6.73 -28.76
CA VAL A 105 8.32 -5.90 -27.63
C VAL A 105 9.44 -5.76 -26.58
N VAL A 106 9.89 -4.53 -26.38
CA VAL A 106 10.87 -4.16 -25.35
C VAL A 106 10.30 -4.44 -23.94
N LEU A 107 11.10 -5.05 -23.07
CA LEU A 107 10.77 -5.15 -21.64
C LEU A 107 10.69 -3.73 -21.08
N SER A 108 9.54 -3.34 -20.54
CA SER A 108 9.34 -1.96 -20.10
C SER A 108 10.06 -1.72 -18.76
N PRO A 109 10.78 -0.58 -18.60
CA PRO A 109 11.50 -0.27 -17.38
C PRO A 109 10.55 0.24 -16.29
N TRP A 110 9.87 -0.66 -15.59
CA TRP A 110 8.98 -0.28 -14.47
C TRP A 110 9.78 -0.11 -13.16
N ARG A 111 9.37 0.84 -12.30
CA ARG A 111 9.61 0.69 -10.85
C ARG A 111 8.75 -0.48 -10.39
N GLY A 112 9.36 -1.62 -10.10
CA GLY A 112 8.66 -2.88 -9.85
C GLY A 112 7.55 -2.73 -8.81
N ARG A 113 6.29 -2.90 -9.24
CA ARG A 113 5.12 -2.89 -8.35
C ARG A 113 4.88 -4.28 -7.79
N LEU A 114 5.27 -5.30 -8.55
CA LEU A 114 5.37 -6.65 -8.07
C LEU A 114 6.60 -6.75 -7.16
N VAL A 115 6.34 -6.94 -5.87
CA VAL A 115 7.41 -7.08 -4.88
C VAL A 115 7.98 -8.49 -4.99
N GLU A 116 9.24 -8.60 -5.41
CA GLU A 116 10.07 -9.77 -5.09
C GLU A 116 10.74 -9.48 -3.74
N GLY A 117 10.88 -10.49 -2.87
CA GLY A 117 11.41 -10.28 -1.52
C GLY A 117 12.74 -9.50 -1.50
N PRO A 118 13.11 -8.83 -0.38
CA PRO A 118 12.43 -8.77 0.90
C PRO A 118 11.21 -7.82 0.94
N VAL A 119 10.17 -8.22 1.68
CA VAL A 119 8.91 -7.48 1.83
C VAL A 119 9.01 -6.39 2.91
N LEU A 120 9.71 -6.69 4.00
CA LEU A 120 9.98 -5.72 5.07
C LEU A 120 11.48 -5.73 5.37
N SER A 121 12.06 -4.54 5.48
CA SER A 121 13.45 -4.33 5.91
C SER A 121 13.47 -3.26 6.99
N LEU A 122 13.76 -3.67 8.22
CA LEU A 122 13.82 -2.79 9.38
C LEU A 122 15.27 -2.48 9.72
N SER A 123 15.69 -1.25 9.51
CA SER A 123 17.00 -0.77 9.98
C SER A 123 16.92 -0.30 11.42
N ILE A 124 17.68 -0.94 12.30
CA ILE A 124 17.66 -0.73 13.73
C ILE A 124 18.90 0.07 14.11
N LYS A 125 18.68 1.26 14.67
CA LYS A 125 19.75 2.09 15.23
C LYS A 125 19.73 1.92 16.74
N SER A 126 20.58 1.03 17.25
CA SER A 126 20.75 0.85 18.70
C SER A 126 21.81 1.82 19.23
N PRO A 127 21.56 2.53 20.34
CA PRO A 127 22.60 3.31 21.01
C PRO A 127 23.72 2.39 21.51
N PRO A 128 25.00 2.80 21.45
CA PRO A 128 26.16 1.95 21.79
C PRO A 128 26.22 1.45 23.24
N LYS A 129 25.39 2.00 24.14
CA LYS A 129 25.39 1.68 25.58
C LYS A 129 24.28 0.70 26.01
N VAL A 130 23.38 0.30 25.11
CA VAL A 130 22.26 -0.58 25.46
C VAL A 130 22.62 -2.03 25.11
N LYS A 131 22.77 -2.89 26.13
CA LYS A 131 22.93 -4.33 25.95
C LYS A 131 21.55 -4.99 25.83
N VAL A 132 21.31 -5.70 24.74
CA VAL A 132 20.05 -6.41 24.48
C VAL A 132 20.14 -7.83 25.02
N ALA A 133 19.24 -8.25 25.90
CA ALA A 133 19.13 -9.63 26.36
C ALA A 133 18.39 -10.50 25.34
N GLN A 134 17.21 -10.04 24.90
CA GLN A 134 16.39 -10.73 23.90
C GLN A 134 15.60 -9.75 23.05
N TRP A 135 15.28 -10.15 21.83
CA TRP A 135 14.37 -9.41 20.98
C TRP A 135 13.41 -10.36 20.27
N ARG A 136 12.22 -9.84 19.95
CA ARG A 136 11.18 -10.55 19.24
C ARG A 136 10.41 -9.59 18.35
N LEU A 137 10.48 -9.81 17.05
CA LEU A 137 9.62 -9.19 16.04
C LEU A 137 8.43 -10.12 15.78
N VAL A 138 7.23 -9.61 15.98
CA VAL A 138 5.98 -10.28 15.65
C VAL A 138 5.38 -9.59 14.45
N ILE A 139 5.00 -10.36 13.44
CA ILE A 139 4.23 -9.89 12.28
C ILE A 139 2.86 -10.57 12.36
N ALA A 140 1.80 -9.77 12.39
CA ALA A 140 0.43 -10.21 12.46
C ALA A 140 -0.31 -9.92 11.14
N ASP A 141 -1.24 -10.80 10.79
CA ASP A 141 -2.14 -10.60 9.67
C ASP A 141 -3.26 -9.59 9.99
N ASP A 142 -4.13 -9.35 9.01
CA ASP A 142 -5.28 -8.45 9.09
C ASP A 142 -6.31 -8.85 10.16
N ARG A 143 -6.23 -10.08 10.68
CA ARG A 143 -7.09 -10.60 11.75
C ARG A 143 -6.40 -10.58 13.13
N GLY A 144 -5.20 -10.02 13.22
CA GLY A 144 -4.40 -9.98 14.43
C GLY A 144 -3.76 -11.33 14.79
N LYS A 145 -3.83 -12.33 13.90
CA LYS A 145 -3.16 -13.61 14.13
C LYS A 145 -1.68 -13.47 13.80
N VAL A 146 -0.84 -14.04 14.66
CA VAL A 146 0.61 -14.10 14.42
C VAL A 146 0.89 -14.89 13.14
N PHE A 147 1.45 -14.20 12.15
CA PHE A 147 1.82 -14.75 10.85
C PHE A 147 3.28 -15.22 10.84
N ARG A 148 4.18 -14.41 11.42
CA ARG A 148 5.62 -14.69 11.51
C ARG A 148 6.19 -14.18 12.82
N THR A 149 7.08 -14.96 13.43
CA THR A 149 7.86 -14.54 14.60
C THR A 149 9.36 -14.67 14.31
N LEU A 150 10.07 -13.54 14.35
CA LEU A 150 11.54 -13.53 14.35
C LEU A 150 12.02 -13.19 15.76
N LYS A 151 13.04 -13.88 16.26
CA LYS A 151 13.57 -13.66 17.61
C LYS A 151 15.06 -13.94 17.68
N GLY A 152 15.73 -13.30 18.63
CA GLY A 152 17.14 -13.50 18.90
C GLY A 152 17.52 -13.07 20.33
N ARG A 153 18.78 -13.31 20.69
CA ARG A 153 19.34 -13.05 22.02
C ARG A 153 20.68 -12.32 21.92
N ASN A 154 21.09 -11.66 22.99
CA ASN A 154 22.39 -11.00 23.22
C ASN A 154 22.71 -9.80 22.32
N SER A 155 22.19 -9.77 21.09
CA SER A 155 22.34 -8.67 20.14
C SER A 155 21.14 -8.64 19.20
N ILE A 156 20.69 -7.42 18.90
CA ILE A 156 19.73 -7.19 17.81
C ILE A 156 20.52 -6.84 16.54
N PRO A 157 20.23 -7.46 15.39
CA PRO A 157 20.93 -7.13 14.16
C PRO A 157 20.57 -5.71 13.70
N ASP A 158 21.50 -5.04 13.02
CA ASP A 158 21.29 -3.70 12.45
C ASP A 158 20.16 -3.68 11.41
N THR A 159 19.87 -4.83 10.80
CA THR A 159 18.74 -4.98 9.88
C THR A 159 18.00 -6.29 10.14
N ILE A 160 16.67 -6.21 10.29
CA ILE A 160 15.78 -7.38 10.31
C ILE A 160 14.99 -7.40 9.00
N ILE A 161 15.03 -8.54 8.31
CA ILE A 161 14.40 -8.74 7.02
C ILE A 161 13.28 -9.78 7.15
N TRP A 162 12.15 -9.51 6.50
CA TRP A 162 11.10 -10.49 6.27
C TRP A 162 10.79 -10.59 4.77
N ASP A 163 10.71 -11.83 4.28
CA ASP A 163 10.58 -12.21 2.87
C ASP A 163 9.15 -12.58 2.45
N GLY A 164 8.18 -12.28 3.32
CA GLY A 164 6.78 -12.60 3.07
C GLY A 164 6.37 -14.02 3.42
N LEU A 165 7.20 -14.82 4.11
CA LEU A 165 6.82 -16.17 4.56
C LEU A 165 6.27 -16.16 5.98
N SER A 166 5.29 -17.02 6.25
CA SER A 166 4.83 -17.31 7.61
C SER A 166 5.81 -18.21 8.37
N ASP A 167 5.55 -18.46 9.65
CA ASP A 167 6.27 -19.50 10.42
C ASP A 167 6.03 -20.91 9.84
N SER A 168 4.88 -21.16 9.19
CA SER A 168 4.54 -22.42 8.51
C SER A 168 5.08 -22.52 7.08
N GLY A 169 5.78 -21.50 6.58
CA GLY A 169 6.30 -21.46 5.22
C GLY A 169 5.27 -21.11 4.13
N SER A 170 4.09 -20.63 4.53
CA SER A 170 3.05 -20.13 3.62
C SER A 170 3.41 -18.72 3.16
N ASP A 171 3.11 -18.38 1.90
CA ASP A 171 3.29 -17.02 1.38
C ASP A 171 2.29 -16.04 2.00
N LEU A 172 2.66 -14.76 2.05
CA LEU A 172 1.77 -13.67 2.44
C LEU A 172 0.55 -13.60 1.53
N LYS A 173 -0.52 -12.98 2.04
CA LYS A 173 -1.74 -12.69 1.31
C LYS A 173 -1.66 -11.29 0.73
N VAL A 174 -1.79 -11.17 -0.59
CA VAL A 174 -1.77 -9.88 -1.27
C VAL A 174 -3.08 -9.12 -1.02
N GLY A 175 -3.01 -7.79 -0.97
CA GLY A 175 -4.17 -6.93 -0.66
C GLY A 175 -4.55 -6.86 0.82
N HIS A 176 -3.94 -7.69 1.69
CA HIS A 176 -4.19 -7.64 3.13
C HIS A 176 -3.07 -6.89 3.87
N PRO A 177 -3.40 -6.04 4.86
CA PRO A 177 -2.41 -5.35 5.67
C PRO A 177 -1.75 -6.30 6.68
N TYR A 178 -0.42 -6.17 6.83
CA TYR A 178 0.36 -6.84 7.85
C TYR A 178 0.91 -5.83 8.85
N ALA A 179 0.58 -5.99 10.12
CA ALA A 179 1.11 -5.18 11.20
C ALA A 179 2.33 -5.86 11.81
N TYR A 180 3.33 -5.09 12.25
CA TYR A 180 4.49 -5.65 12.93
C TYR A 180 4.84 -4.87 14.19
N SER A 181 5.32 -5.58 15.20
CA SER A 181 5.81 -5.02 16.45
C SER A 181 7.12 -5.67 16.86
N LEU A 182 8.09 -4.84 17.20
CA LEU A 182 9.38 -5.27 17.72
C LEU A 182 9.40 -5.05 19.23
N SER A 183 9.63 -6.11 19.97
CA SER A 183 9.88 -6.07 21.41
C SER A 183 11.36 -6.35 21.66
N VAL A 184 11.99 -5.53 22.49
CA VAL A 184 13.39 -5.67 22.89
C VAL A 184 13.44 -5.64 24.40
N LEU A 185 14.03 -6.65 25.00
CA LEU A 185 14.37 -6.68 26.42
C LEU A 185 15.85 -6.37 26.56
N ASP A 186 16.17 -5.36 27.35
CA ASP A 186 17.56 -5.08 27.69
C ASP A 186 18.10 -6.04 28.75
N ALA A 187 19.38 -5.93 29.08
CA ALA A 187 20.04 -6.74 30.11
C ALA A 187 19.59 -6.41 31.55
N MET A 188 18.80 -5.36 31.75
CA MET A 188 18.25 -4.93 33.05
C MET A 188 16.76 -5.24 33.15
N ASP A 189 16.24 -6.14 32.31
CA ASP A 189 14.85 -6.57 32.23
C ASP A 189 13.84 -5.44 31.93
N VAL A 190 14.25 -4.36 31.26
CA VAL A 190 13.35 -3.30 30.79
C VAL A 190 12.86 -3.61 29.37
N PRO A 191 11.56 -3.86 29.16
CA PRO A 191 11.00 -4.12 27.84
C PRO A 191 10.71 -2.81 27.09
N THR A 192 11.17 -2.72 25.85
CA THR A 192 10.81 -1.66 24.89
C THR A 192 9.98 -2.24 23.76
N TYR A 193 8.88 -1.59 23.42
CA TYR A 193 7.99 -1.97 22.31
C TYR A 193 8.02 -0.90 21.24
N LEU A 194 8.26 -1.31 20.00
CA LEU A 194 8.23 -0.47 18.81
C LEU A 194 7.17 -1.00 17.86
N PHE A 195 6.20 -0.16 17.53
CA PHE A 195 5.14 -0.50 16.58
C PHE A 195 5.47 0.04 15.19
N GLY A 196 5.32 -0.83 14.20
CA GLY A 196 5.48 -0.51 12.80
C GLY A 196 4.24 0.13 12.17
N LYS A 197 4.42 0.70 10.98
CA LYS A 197 3.28 0.97 10.08
C LYS A 197 2.84 -0.34 9.44
N SER A 198 1.54 -0.51 9.23
CA SER A 198 1.03 -1.65 8.47
C SER A 198 1.55 -1.61 7.04
N VAL A 199 1.94 -2.77 6.52
CA VAL A 199 2.41 -2.96 5.15
C VAL A 199 1.37 -3.75 4.38
N THR A 200 0.92 -3.23 3.25
CA THR A 200 0.03 -3.94 2.33
C THR A 200 0.77 -4.18 1.02
N VAL A 201 0.82 -5.45 0.60
CA VAL A 201 1.46 -5.85 -0.65
C VAL A 201 0.38 -6.20 -1.65
N ASN A 202 0.25 -5.42 -2.73
CA ASN A 202 -0.81 -5.65 -3.73
C ASN A 202 -0.41 -6.61 -4.84
N GLY A 203 0.91 -6.83 -5.00
CA GLY A 203 1.49 -7.74 -5.98
C GLY A 203 2.78 -8.34 -5.44
N PHE A 204 2.92 -9.66 -5.52
CA PHE A 204 4.04 -10.40 -4.94
C PHE A 204 4.56 -11.46 -5.90
N VAL A 205 5.88 -11.57 -6.02
CA VAL A 205 6.56 -12.54 -6.89
C VAL A 205 7.31 -13.53 -6.03
N ARG A 206 7.06 -14.82 -6.27
CA ARG A 206 7.81 -15.92 -5.69
C ARG A 206 8.47 -16.75 -6.77
N ARG A 207 9.80 -16.71 -6.80
CA ARG A 207 10.61 -17.60 -7.63
C ARG A 207 11.18 -18.75 -6.79
N ARG A 208 10.89 -19.99 -7.19
CA ARG A 208 11.51 -21.22 -6.68
C ARG A 208 12.08 -22.00 -7.87
N ARG A 209 13.03 -22.90 -7.64
CA ARG A 209 13.69 -23.67 -8.72
C ARG A 209 12.64 -24.29 -9.67
N GLY A 210 12.58 -23.80 -10.93
CA GLY A 210 11.63 -24.27 -11.94
C GLY A 210 10.18 -23.82 -11.76
N ARG A 211 9.89 -22.87 -10.87
CA ARG A 211 8.54 -22.35 -10.62
C ARG A 211 8.56 -20.85 -10.35
N LEU A 212 7.76 -20.10 -11.10
CA LEU A 212 7.50 -18.68 -10.92
C LEU A 212 6.02 -18.52 -10.58
N ALA A 213 5.74 -17.98 -9.40
CA ALA A 213 4.38 -17.68 -8.96
C ALA A 213 4.23 -16.16 -8.78
N LEU A 214 3.22 -15.59 -9.41
CA LEU A 214 2.84 -14.19 -9.31
C LEU A 214 1.50 -14.13 -8.59
N TYR A 215 1.42 -13.37 -7.51
CA TYR A 215 0.21 -13.17 -6.72
C TYR A 215 -0.20 -11.70 -6.82
N MET A 216 -1.47 -11.42 -7.11
CA MET A 216 -2.02 -10.07 -7.18
C MET A 216 -3.38 -10.00 -6.51
N SER A 217 -3.72 -8.85 -5.94
CA SER A 217 -5.06 -8.61 -5.41
C SER A 217 -6.04 -8.37 -6.57
N THR A 218 -7.11 -9.19 -6.66
CA THR A 218 -8.12 -9.08 -7.73
C THR A 218 -8.79 -7.72 -7.74
N GLU A 219 -9.11 -7.19 -6.56
CA GLU A 219 -9.73 -5.87 -6.37
C GLU A 219 -8.86 -4.71 -6.90
N ASN A 220 -7.54 -4.86 -6.87
CA ASN A 220 -6.62 -3.87 -7.43
C ASN A 220 -6.39 -4.10 -8.92
N LEU A 221 -6.55 -5.34 -9.40
CA LEU A 221 -6.32 -5.72 -10.78
C LEU A 221 -7.47 -5.30 -11.70
N PHE A 222 -8.71 -5.45 -11.23
CA PHE A 222 -9.92 -5.15 -11.98
C PHE A 222 -10.69 -3.96 -11.41
N THR A 223 -11.57 -3.39 -12.22
CA THR A 223 -12.59 -2.43 -11.77
C THR A 223 -13.80 -3.20 -11.21
N LYS A 224 -14.93 -2.54 -10.93
CA LYS A 224 -16.19 -3.22 -10.58
C LYS A 224 -16.79 -3.89 -11.83
N GLY A 225 -16.11 -4.92 -12.33
CA GLY A 225 -16.42 -5.62 -13.57
C GLY A 225 -15.17 -6.18 -14.25
N PRO A 226 -15.35 -6.95 -15.35
CA PRO A 226 -14.29 -7.67 -16.03
C PRO A 226 -13.48 -6.72 -16.93
N ALA A 227 -12.84 -5.72 -16.34
CA ALA A 227 -11.98 -4.78 -17.04
C ALA A 227 -10.85 -4.37 -16.11
N PHE A 228 -9.61 -4.37 -16.63
CA PHE A 228 -8.44 -3.97 -15.85
C PHE A 228 -8.59 -2.54 -15.34
N SER A 229 -8.25 -2.32 -14.07
CA SER A 229 -8.06 -0.96 -13.56
C SER A 229 -6.79 -0.35 -14.16
N PRO A 230 -6.64 0.99 -14.19
CA PRO A 230 -5.40 1.62 -14.65
C PRO A 230 -4.16 1.12 -13.89
N GLN A 231 -4.29 0.87 -12.59
CA GLN A 231 -3.24 0.30 -11.75
C GLN A 231 -3.02 -1.18 -12.07
N GLY A 232 -4.10 -1.94 -12.24
CA GLY A 232 -4.09 -3.35 -12.61
C GLY A 232 -3.40 -3.62 -13.95
N GLN A 233 -3.61 -2.74 -14.92
CA GLN A 233 -2.95 -2.83 -16.22
C GLN A 233 -1.42 -2.73 -16.10
N MET A 234 -0.92 -2.00 -15.11
CA MET A 234 0.52 -1.94 -14.83
C MET A 234 1.02 -3.26 -14.23
N PHE A 235 0.27 -3.86 -13.29
CA PHE A 235 0.64 -5.15 -12.68
C PHE A 235 0.66 -6.29 -13.69
N ILE A 236 -0.31 -6.35 -14.60
CA ILE A 236 -0.39 -7.42 -15.59
C ILE A 236 0.68 -7.27 -16.68
N ARG A 237 1.04 -6.03 -17.07
CA ARG A 237 2.18 -5.76 -17.96
C ARG A 237 3.51 -6.17 -17.32
N GLU A 238 3.72 -5.83 -16.05
CA GLU A 238 4.90 -6.28 -15.32
C GLU A 238 4.95 -7.80 -15.21
N SER A 239 3.80 -8.45 -14.98
CA SER A 239 3.68 -9.91 -14.98
C SER A 239 4.07 -10.52 -16.31
N GLN A 240 3.60 -9.94 -17.42
CA GLN A 240 3.96 -10.34 -18.79
C GLN A 240 5.48 -10.24 -19.01
N ASP A 241 6.10 -9.13 -18.61
CA ASP A 241 7.56 -8.93 -18.72
C ASP A 241 8.36 -9.96 -17.90
N LEU A 242 7.85 -10.36 -16.73
CA LEU A 242 8.45 -11.45 -15.95
C LEU A 242 8.28 -12.81 -16.62
N LEU A 243 7.13 -13.06 -17.25
CA LEU A 243 6.84 -14.31 -17.97
C LEU A 243 7.66 -14.45 -19.26
N ARG A 244 8.01 -13.35 -19.93
CA ARG A 244 8.93 -13.38 -21.09
C ARG A 244 10.30 -13.97 -20.76
N LYS A 245 10.73 -13.89 -19.51
CA LYS A 245 12.03 -14.44 -19.06
C LYS A 245 11.99 -15.96 -18.86
N VAL A 246 10.82 -16.59 -18.86
CA VAL A 246 10.63 -18.02 -18.59
C VAL A 246 10.01 -18.76 -19.78
N THR A 247 10.69 -18.69 -20.92
CA THR A 247 10.23 -19.30 -22.18
C THR A 247 10.06 -20.83 -22.06
N GLY A 248 9.01 -21.35 -22.70
CA GLY A 248 8.70 -22.78 -22.72
C GLY A 248 8.08 -23.35 -21.44
N TRP A 249 7.84 -22.53 -20.41
CA TRP A 249 7.19 -22.97 -19.17
C TRP A 249 5.68 -23.02 -19.36
N LYS A 250 5.02 -23.96 -18.68
CA LYS A 250 3.55 -24.05 -18.67
C LYS A 250 3.00 -22.96 -17.77
N ILE A 251 2.19 -22.07 -18.34
CA ILE A 251 1.56 -20.95 -17.64
C ILE A 251 0.11 -21.30 -17.29
N THR A 252 -0.33 -20.98 -16.08
CA THR A 252 -1.71 -21.13 -15.62
C THR A 252 -2.13 -19.89 -14.84
N ALA A 253 -3.25 -19.29 -15.21
CA ALA A 253 -3.88 -18.18 -14.51
C ALA A 253 -5.08 -18.68 -13.71
N ASN A 254 -5.07 -18.49 -12.39
CA ASN A 254 -6.20 -18.80 -11.52
C ASN A 254 -6.71 -17.49 -10.90
N VAL A 255 -8.02 -17.26 -10.97
CA VAL A 255 -8.66 -16.11 -10.32
C VAL A 255 -9.62 -16.65 -9.27
N TYR A 256 -9.54 -16.11 -8.06
CA TYR A 256 -10.41 -16.47 -6.94
C TYR A 256 -11.27 -15.26 -6.59
N GLY A 257 -12.58 -15.44 -6.61
CA GLY A 257 -13.57 -14.40 -6.29
C GLY A 257 -14.87 -14.99 -5.73
N ASP A 258 -15.81 -14.14 -5.35
CA ASP A 258 -17.09 -14.59 -4.76
C ASP A 258 -18.04 -15.20 -5.78
N ASP A 259 -17.96 -14.72 -7.02
CA ASP A 259 -18.75 -15.20 -8.15
C ASP A 259 -17.84 -15.96 -9.11
N GLN A 260 -18.13 -17.24 -9.30
CA GLN A 260 -17.37 -18.13 -10.18
C GLN A 260 -17.42 -17.68 -11.65
N ASP A 261 -18.55 -17.17 -12.11
CA ASP A 261 -18.72 -16.73 -13.51
C ASP A 261 -17.95 -15.43 -13.76
N LEU A 262 -17.97 -14.51 -12.79
CA LEU A 262 -17.13 -13.31 -12.85
C LEU A 262 -15.65 -13.68 -12.82
N ALA A 263 -15.23 -14.52 -11.88
CA ALA A 263 -13.84 -14.96 -11.77
C ALA A 263 -13.35 -15.67 -13.04
N GLN A 264 -14.21 -16.45 -13.70
CA GLN A 264 -13.86 -17.11 -14.96
C GLN A 264 -13.68 -16.09 -16.08
N ARG A 265 -14.58 -15.10 -16.21
CA ARG A 265 -14.43 -14.01 -17.19
C ARG A 265 -13.14 -13.20 -16.95
N GLU A 266 -12.83 -12.88 -15.71
CA GLU A 266 -11.57 -12.21 -15.34
C GLU A 266 -10.35 -13.05 -15.70
N ALA A 267 -10.40 -14.37 -15.46
CA ALA A 267 -9.33 -15.30 -15.83
C ALA A 267 -9.14 -15.37 -17.34
N ASP A 268 -10.22 -15.37 -18.12
CA ASP A 268 -10.18 -15.39 -19.59
C ASP A 268 -9.60 -14.09 -20.14
N ILE A 269 -9.90 -12.93 -19.53
CA ILE A 269 -9.29 -11.65 -19.92
C ILE A 269 -7.78 -11.64 -19.64
N ILE A 270 -7.35 -12.15 -18.48
CA ILE A 270 -5.92 -12.30 -18.18
C ILE A 270 -5.25 -13.21 -19.19
N LYS A 271 -5.90 -14.32 -19.53
CA LYS A 271 -5.39 -15.28 -20.52
C LYS A 271 -5.20 -14.61 -21.87
N ASP A 272 -6.23 -13.97 -22.41
CA ASP A 272 -6.19 -13.34 -23.72
C ASP A 272 -5.10 -12.25 -23.76
N PHE A 273 -5.01 -11.42 -22.71
CA PHE A 273 -3.99 -10.39 -22.58
C PHE A 273 -2.56 -10.98 -22.58
N LEU A 274 -2.34 -12.07 -21.84
CA LEU A 274 -1.03 -12.72 -21.76
C LEU A 274 -0.68 -13.48 -23.04
N GLU A 275 -1.64 -14.15 -23.69
CA GLU A 275 -1.42 -14.86 -24.95
C GLU A 275 -1.05 -13.89 -26.07
N GLU A 276 -1.79 -12.78 -26.21
CA GLU A 276 -1.48 -11.70 -27.16
C GLU A 276 -0.10 -11.10 -26.84
N GLY A 277 0.12 -10.74 -25.58
CA GLY A 277 1.33 -10.07 -25.16
C GLY A 277 2.61 -10.93 -25.18
N LEU A 278 2.48 -12.25 -25.10
CA LEU A 278 3.60 -13.19 -25.16
C LEU A 278 3.74 -13.82 -26.56
N HIS A 279 2.90 -13.41 -27.53
CA HIS A 279 2.83 -14.00 -28.87
C HIS A 279 2.65 -15.52 -28.85
N LEU A 280 1.83 -16.01 -27.92
CA LEU A 280 1.51 -17.44 -27.80
C LEU A 280 0.28 -17.79 -28.63
N PRO A 281 0.19 -19.00 -29.19
CA PRO A 281 -1.03 -19.48 -29.83
C PRO A 281 -2.21 -19.44 -28.84
N LYS A 282 -3.40 -19.11 -29.35
CA LYS A 282 -4.61 -19.06 -28.51
C LYS A 282 -4.86 -20.41 -27.83
N GLY A 283 -5.17 -20.38 -26.54
CA GLY A 283 -5.43 -21.59 -25.74
C GLY A 283 -4.19 -22.27 -25.16
N THR A 284 -3.00 -21.67 -25.30
CA THR A 284 -1.77 -22.18 -24.69
C THR A 284 -1.77 -22.00 -23.18
N ILE A 285 -2.33 -20.88 -22.69
CA ILE A 285 -2.41 -20.56 -21.27
C ILE A 285 -3.71 -21.15 -20.71
N ALA A 286 -3.59 -21.93 -19.63
CA ALA A 286 -4.77 -22.43 -18.92
C ALA A 286 -5.31 -21.34 -17.99
N ALA A 287 -6.61 -21.08 -18.02
CA ALA A 287 -7.27 -20.09 -17.19
C ALA A 287 -8.46 -20.70 -16.43
N LYS A 288 -8.57 -20.40 -15.14
CA LYS A 288 -9.64 -20.93 -14.28
C LYS A 288 -10.12 -19.88 -13.28
N GLY A 289 -11.41 -19.60 -13.30
CA GLY A 289 -12.14 -18.93 -12.22
C GLY A 289 -12.54 -19.93 -11.15
N GLN A 290 -12.30 -19.59 -9.89
CA GLN A 290 -12.64 -20.41 -8.72
C GLN A 290 -13.34 -19.56 -7.67
N LEU A 291 -14.19 -20.21 -6.88
CA LEU A 291 -14.77 -19.58 -5.70
C LEU A 291 -13.69 -19.32 -4.66
N ALA A 292 -13.74 -18.14 -4.06
CA ALA A 292 -12.86 -17.78 -2.96
C ALA A 292 -13.08 -18.73 -1.77
N ASP A 293 -11.99 -19.02 -1.05
CA ASP A 293 -12.05 -19.80 0.19
C ASP A 293 -12.96 -19.12 1.22
N LYS A 294 -13.34 -19.82 2.31
CA LYS A 294 -14.16 -19.28 3.42
C LYS A 294 -13.66 -17.96 4.03
N SER A 295 -12.42 -17.57 3.74
CA SER A 295 -11.84 -16.29 4.11
C SER A 295 -12.18 -15.11 3.19
N PHE A 296 -12.97 -15.32 2.12
CA PHE A 296 -13.29 -14.32 1.08
C PHE A 296 -12.03 -13.64 0.53
N TYR A 297 -10.99 -14.45 0.29
CA TYR A 297 -9.68 -13.95 -0.11
C TYR A 297 -9.60 -13.86 -1.64
N HIS A 298 -9.93 -12.68 -2.17
CA HIS A 298 -9.90 -12.40 -3.60
C HIS A 298 -8.48 -12.20 -4.10
N ARG A 299 -8.04 -13.07 -5.01
CA ARG A 299 -6.67 -13.03 -5.53
C ARG A 299 -6.61 -13.56 -6.95
N THR A 300 -5.60 -13.10 -7.66
CA THR A 300 -5.18 -13.61 -8.95
C THR A 300 -3.81 -14.25 -8.79
N GLU A 301 -3.68 -15.50 -9.23
CA GLU A 301 -2.45 -16.27 -9.21
C GLU A 301 -2.04 -16.63 -10.64
N ILE A 302 -0.85 -16.20 -11.07
CA ILE A 302 -0.26 -16.66 -12.33
C ILE A 302 0.93 -17.55 -12.00
N LEU A 303 0.84 -18.81 -12.39
CA LEU A 303 1.84 -19.83 -12.14
C LEU A 303 2.50 -20.23 -13.45
N ALA A 304 3.82 -20.05 -13.55
CA ALA A 304 4.63 -20.63 -14.60
C ALA A 304 5.50 -21.74 -14.01
N VAL A 305 5.39 -22.95 -14.56
CA VAL A 305 6.14 -24.13 -14.11
C VAL A 305 6.97 -24.66 -15.27
N LYS A 306 8.25 -24.90 -15.02
CA LYS A 306 9.14 -25.54 -16.00
C LYS A 306 8.63 -26.96 -16.27
N SER A 307 8.36 -27.26 -17.54
CA SER A 307 7.99 -28.59 -18.02
C SER A 307 9.11 -29.60 -17.85
#